data_AF-A0A7S0Z4P9-F1
#
_entry.id   AF-A0A7S0Z4P9-F1
#
_cell.length_a   1.000
_cell.length_b   1.000
_cell.length_c   1.000
_cell.angle_alpha   90.00
_cell.angle_beta   90.00
_cell.angle_gamma   90.00
#
_symmetry.space_group_name_H-M   'P 1'
#
loop_
_entity.id
_entity.type
_entity.pdbx_description
1 polymer ?
#
loop_
_entity_poly.entity_id
_entity_poly.type
_entity_poly.pdbx_seq_one_letter_code
_entity_poly.pdbx_strand_id
1 'polypeptide(L)'
;GTGLYELWRTGKYRNYHPERLVDLVARVMALVPPWVRVYRVQRDIPMPLVTAGVEKGNLRELAMARMADLGLRCRDVRTREVGLQDIHNRVAPTHVELVRRDYVANGGWETF
;
A
#
# COMPACT_ATOMS: atom_id res chain seq x y z
N GLY A 1 -15.97 -8.41 19.60
CA GLY A 1 -16.52 -9.75 19.38
C GLY A 1 -16.57 -10.05 17.90
N THR A 2 -15.46 -10.50 17.33
CA THR A 2 -15.36 -11.02 15.95
C THR A 2 -14.87 -12.46 16.03
N GLY A 3 -15.05 -13.27 14.98
CA GLY A 3 -14.50 -14.63 14.97
C GLY A 3 -12.98 -14.68 15.21
N LEU A 4 -12.25 -13.68 14.70
CA LEU A 4 -10.81 -13.52 14.93
C LEU A 4 -10.46 -13.18 16.39
N TYR A 5 -11.34 -12.48 17.11
CA TYR A 5 -11.11 -12.20 18.54
C TYR A 5 -11.10 -13.49 19.38
N GLU A 6 -12.00 -14.44 19.07
CA GLU A 6 -12.04 -15.73 19.79
C GLU A 6 -10.78 -16.57 19.55
N LEU A 7 -10.28 -16.56 18.31
CA LEU A 7 -9.02 -17.22 17.97
C LEU A 7 -7.82 -16.54 18.64
N TRP A 8 -7.82 -15.21 18.71
CA TRP A 8 -6.79 -14.45 19.41
C TRP A 8 -6.81 -14.75 20.92
N ARG A 9 -8.00 -14.73 21.54
CA ARG A 9 -8.21 -15.01 22.96
C ARG A 9 -7.73 -16.41 23.36
N THR A 10 -7.90 -17.39 22.47
CA THR A 10 -7.45 -18.77 22.69
C THR A 10 -6.01 -19.03 22.25
N GLY A 11 -5.27 -18.00 21.83
CA GLY A 11 -3.88 -18.10 21.36
C GLY A 11 -3.70 -18.75 19.98
N LYS A 12 -4.79 -19.09 19.30
CA LYS A 12 -4.80 -19.72 17.97
C LYS A 12 -4.55 -18.74 16.82
N TYR A 13 -4.67 -17.44 17.09
CA TYR A 13 -4.36 -16.39 16.13
C TYR A 13 -3.47 -15.34 16.79
N ARG A 14 -2.40 -14.97 16.08
CA ARG A 14 -1.49 -13.91 16.51
C ARG A 14 -1.38 -12.88 15.39
N ASN A 15 -1.64 -11.62 15.74
CA ASN A 15 -1.43 -10.52 14.79
C ASN A 15 0.03 -10.43 14.39
N TYR A 16 0.28 -9.90 13.19
CA TYR A 16 1.63 -9.53 12.82
C TYR A 16 2.19 -8.47 13.76
N HIS A 17 3.49 -8.58 14.03
CA HIS A 17 4.24 -7.48 14.61
C HIS A 17 4.16 -6.27 13.65
N PRO A 18 4.01 -5.02 14.14
CA PRO A 18 3.89 -3.85 13.28
C PRO A 18 4.99 -3.75 12.22
N GLU A 19 6.24 -4.04 12.59
CA GLU A 19 7.38 -4.01 11.66
C GLU A 19 7.27 -5.06 10.55
N ARG A 20 6.80 -6.27 10.89
CA ARG A 20 6.57 -7.34 9.92
C ARG A 20 5.49 -6.93 8.91
N LEU A 21 4.43 -6.26 9.38
CA LEU A 21 3.39 -5.77 8.47
C LEU A 21 3.92 -4.66 7.57
N VAL A 22 4.69 -3.70 8.11
CA VAL A 22 5.29 -2.62 7.33
C VAL A 22 6.22 -3.18 6.24
N ASP A 23 7.10 -4.12 6.57
CA ASP A 23 8.02 -4.74 5.62
C ASP A 23 7.26 -5.53 4.54
N LEU A 24 6.22 -6.28 4.92
CA LEU A 24 5.37 -7.00 3.97
C LEU A 24 4.68 -6.03 3.00
N VAL A 25 4.05 -4.98 3.51
CA VAL A 25 3.35 -3.99 2.68
C VAL A 25 4.33 -3.27 1.75
N ALA A 26 5.53 -2.90 2.24
CA ALA A 26 6.57 -2.29 1.42
C ALA A 26 6.98 -3.17 0.22
N ARG A 27 7.17 -4.48 0.46
CA ARG A 27 7.50 -5.44 -0.60
C ARG A 27 6.34 -5.64 -1.58
N VAL A 28 5.11 -5.74 -1.09
CA VAL A 28 3.93 -5.83 -1.97
C VAL A 28 3.80 -4.59 -2.83
N MET A 29 3.96 -3.39 -2.26
CA MET A 29 3.88 -2.12 -2.99
C MET A 29 4.97 -1.97 -4.06
N ALA A 30 6.13 -2.62 -3.90
CA ALA A 30 7.18 -2.66 -4.91
C ALA A 30 6.80 -3.51 -6.15
N LEU A 31 5.91 -4.49 -5.98
CA LEU A 31 5.44 -5.38 -7.04
C LEU A 31 4.22 -4.83 -7.80
N VAL A 32 3.60 -3.75 -7.30
CA VAL A 32 2.39 -3.19 -7.88
C VAL A 32 2.68 -2.65 -9.28
N PRO A 33 1.97 -3.13 -10.32
CA PRO A 33 2.20 -2.69 -11.68
C PRO A 33 1.64 -1.28 -11.92
N PRO A 34 2.12 -0.59 -12.98
CA PRO A 34 1.80 0.81 -13.22
C PRO A 34 0.34 1.10 -13.63
N TRP A 35 -0.47 0.08 -13.90
CA TRP A 35 -1.90 0.23 -14.17
C TRP A 35 -2.78 0.01 -12.92
N VAL A 36 -2.18 -0.32 -11.77
CA VAL A 36 -2.93 -0.56 -10.52
C VAL A 36 -2.89 0.67 -9.61
N ARG A 37 -4.06 1.05 -9.09
CA ARG A 37 -4.22 2.11 -8.10
C ARG A 37 -4.47 1.51 -6.72
N VAL A 38 -3.50 1.65 -5.81
CA VAL A 38 -3.68 1.27 -4.41
C VAL A 38 -4.36 2.41 -3.67
N TYR A 39 -5.58 2.16 -3.19
CA TYR A 39 -6.31 3.10 -2.33
C TYR A 39 -5.57 3.35 -1.00
N ARG A 40 -6.05 4.34 -0.24
CA ARG A 40 -5.42 4.74 1.01
C ARG A 40 -5.38 3.54 1.97
N VAL A 41 -4.17 3.14 2.37
CA VAL A 41 -3.95 2.07 3.36
C VAL A 41 -4.19 2.68 4.76
N GLN A 42 -5.45 2.90 5.08
CA GLN A 42 -5.91 3.36 6.39
C GLN A 42 -7.12 2.54 6.84
N ARG A 43 -7.43 2.62 8.12
CA ARG A 43 -8.66 2.05 8.68
C ARG A 43 -9.49 3.18 9.27
N ASP A 44 -10.76 3.24 8.90
CA ASP A 44 -11.75 4.09 9.59
C ASP A 44 -12.27 3.37 10.85
N ILE A 45 -11.35 2.78 11.62
CA ILE A 45 -11.64 2.08 12.87
C ILE A 45 -10.91 2.83 13.99
N PRO A 46 -11.63 3.42 14.95
CA PRO A 46 -11.02 4.09 16.09
C PRO A 46 -10.06 3.16 16.84
N MET A 47 -8.84 3.65 17.12
CA MET A 47 -7.81 2.87 17.81
C MET A 47 -8.25 2.29 19.17
N PRO A 48 -9.05 2.99 20.01
CA PRO A 48 -9.53 2.42 21.27
C PRO A 48 -10.38 1.15 21.11
N LEU A 49 -10.95 0.90 19.91
CA LEU A 49 -11.74 -0.30 19.63
C LEU A 49 -10.88 -1.49 19.16
N VAL A 50 -9.59 -1.28 18.90
CA VAL A 50 -8.68 -2.31 18.39
C VAL A 50 -8.03 -3.05 19.55
N THR A 51 -8.41 -4.30 19.77
CA THR A 51 -7.88 -5.13 20.89
C THR A 51 -6.42 -5.55 20.68
N ALA A 52 -5.99 -5.77 19.43
CA ALA A 52 -4.62 -6.15 19.10
C ALA A 52 -4.33 -5.91 17.60
N GLY A 53 -3.09 -5.57 17.25
CA GLY A 53 -2.66 -5.35 15.86
C GLY A 53 -1.76 -4.13 15.72
N VAL A 54 -1.83 -3.46 14.57
CA VAL A 54 -1.04 -2.24 14.32
C VAL A 54 -1.70 -1.05 14.98
N GLU A 55 -0.94 -0.41 15.87
CA GLU A 55 -1.40 0.71 16.70
C GLU A 55 -1.34 2.08 16.00
N LYS A 56 -0.73 2.12 14.81
CA LYS A 56 -0.50 3.36 14.05
C LYS A 56 -1.40 3.43 12.83
N GLY A 57 -2.15 4.52 12.70
CA GLY A 57 -3.05 4.78 11.57
C GLY A 57 -2.34 5.16 10.25
N ASN A 58 -1.02 5.42 10.27
CA ASN A 58 -0.24 5.89 9.14
C ASN A 58 0.56 4.79 8.42
N LEU A 59 0.00 3.58 8.28
CA LEU A 59 0.69 2.41 7.72
C LEU A 59 1.32 2.65 6.33
N ARG A 60 0.64 3.42 5.46
CA ARG A 60 1.19 3.75 4.12
C ARG A 60 2.49 4.54 4.20
N GLU A 61 2.54 5.53 5.10
CA GLU A 61 3.74 6.36 5.28
C GLU A 61 4.91 5.51 5.76
N LEU A 62 4.69 4.66 6.76
CA LEU A 62 5.68 3.72 7.27
C LEU A 62 6.17 2.75 6.18
N ALA A 63 5.25 2.25 5.35
CA ALA A 63 5.61 1.38 4.23
C ALA A 63 6.44 2.10 3.17
N MET A 64 6.08 3.34 2.81
CA MET A 64 6.86 4.14 1.85
C MET A 64 8.27 4.47 2.36
N ALA A 65 8.40 4.82 3.65
CA ALA A 65 9.70 5.02 4.28
C ALA A 65 10.54 3.73 4.25
N ARG A 66 9.93 2.60 4.61
CA ARG A 66 10.60 1.29 4.55
C ARG A 66 11.02 0.90 3.12
N MET A 67 10.22 1.24 2.11
CA MET A 67 10.60 1.03 0.71
C MET A 67 11.84 1.85 0.35
N ALA A 68 11.94 3.10 0.81
CA ALA A 68 13.11 3.94 0.60
C ALA A 68 14.37 3.34 1.24
N ASP A 69 14.27 2.84 2.48
CA ASP A 69 15.38 2.16 3.18
C ASP A 69 15.87 0.91 2.42
N LEU A 70 14.96 0.22 1.73
CA LEU A 70 15.25 -0.98 0.94
C LEU A 70 15.68 -0.66 -0.51
N GLY A 71 15.72 0.62 -0.89
CA GLY A 71 16.01 1.04 -2.28
C GLY A 71 14.92 0.66 -3.28
N LEU A 72 13.70 0.37 -2.81
CA LEU A 72 12.56 -0.02 -3.64
C LEU A 72 11.76 1.19 -4.10
N ARG A 73 11.09 1.07 -5.24
CA ARG A 73 10.21 2.12 -5.79
C ARG A 73 8.78 1.61 -5.94
N CYS A 74 7.82 2.43 -5.54
CA CYS A 74 6.41 2.17 -5.83
C CYS A 74 6.07 2.72 -7.21
N ARG A 75 5.38 1.93 -8.04
CA ARG A 75 4.93 2.34 -9.38
C ARG A 75 3.41 2.40 -9.50
N ASP A 76 2.68 2.30 -8.39
CA ASP A 76 1.22 2.43 -8.41
C ASP A 76 0.79 3.75 -9.06
N VAL A 77 -0.45 3.79 -9.57
CA VAL A 77 -0.99 5.00 -10.19
C VAL A 77 -0.96 6.16 -9.19
N ARG A 78 -1.37 5.89 -7.95
CA ARG A 78 -1.49 6.90 -6.88
C ARG A 78 -0.20 7.66 -6.63
N THR A 79 0.92 6.98 -6.44
CA THR A 79 2.20 7.66 -6.18
C THR A 79 2.66 8.49 -7.36
N ARG A 80 2.24 8.19 -8.59
CA ARG A 80 2.68 8.88 -9.81
C ARG A 80 1.72 9.96 -10.31
N GLU A 81 0.56 10.14 -9.66
CA GLU A 81 -0.39 11.22 -10.01
C GLU A 81 0.26 12.60 -9.77
N VAL A 82 0.06 13.52 -10.73
CA VAL A 82 0.69 14.86 -10.72
C VAL A 82 0.44 15.62 -9.42
N GLY A 83 -0.78 15.58 -8.88
CA GLY A 83 -1.11 16.28 -7.64
C GLY A 83 -0.34 15.75 -6.42
N LEU A 84 -0.05 14.44 -6.37
CA LEU A 84 0.75 13.89 -5.28
C LEU A 84 2.24 14.16 -5.48
N GLN A 85 2.73 14.08 -6.72
CA GLN A 85 4.12 14.41 -7.04
C GLN A 85 4.46 15.89 -6.81
N ASP A 86 3.52 16.79 -7.08
CA ASP A 86 3.68 18.22 -6.78
C ASP A 86 3.76 18.47 -5.26
N ILE A 87 2.83 17.91 -4.48
CA ILE A 87 2.80 18.07 -3.01
C ILE A 87 4.07 17.52 -2.34
N HIS A 88 4.52 16.32 -2.74
CA HIS A 88 5.60 15.63 -2.03
C HIS A 88 6.99 15.95 -2.58
N ASN A 89 7.11 16.14 -3.90
CA ASN A 89 8.40 16.24 -4.58
C ASN A 89 8.57 17.53 -5.40
N ARG A 90 7.54 18.40 -5.47
CA ARG A 90 7.56 19.65 -6.25
C ARG A 90 7.97 19.45 -7.71
N VAL A 91 7.50 18.35 -8.30
CA VAL A 91 7.85 17.96 -9.68
C VAL A 91 6.84 18.56 -10.64
N ALA A 92 7.31 19.45 -11.53
CA ALA A 92 6.57 19.90 -12.69
C ALA A 92 6.94 19.03 -13.92
N PRO A 93 5.96 18.49 -14.67
CA PRO A 93 6.25 17.68 -15.85
C PRO A 93 6.80 18.56 -16.98
N THR A 94 8.02 18.28 -17.42
CA THR A 94 8.65 18.95 -18.56
C THR A 94 8.71 18.08 -19.81
N HIS A 95 8.62 16.76 -19.63
CA HIS A 95 8.66 15.76 -20.70
C HIS A 95 7.47 14.80 -20.56
N VAL A 96 6.52 14.90 -21.49
CA VAL A 96 5.26 14.15 -21.44
C VAL A 96 5.13 13.34 -22.74
N GLU A 97 4.91 12.04 -22.59
CA GLU A 97 4.75 11.10 -23.69
C GLU A 97 3.46 10.30 -23.52
N LEU A 98 2.84 9.91 -24.64
CA LEU A 98 1.78 8.91 -24.63
C LEU A 98 2.42 7.54 -24.41
N VAL A 99 2.07 6.86 -23.33
CA VAL A 99 2.55 5.51 -23.03
C VAL A 99 1.38 4.55 -22.98
N ARG A 100 1.48 3.45 -23.73
CA ARG A 100 0.50 2.35 -23.75
C ARG A 100 1.12 1.08 -23.17
N ARG A 101 0.34 0.32 -22.39
CA ARG A 101 0.70 -0.96 -21.78
C ARG A 101 -0.46 -1.94 -21.95
N ASP A 102 -0.19 -3.05 -22.61
CA ASP A 102 -1.17 -4.10 -22.82
C ASP A 102 -0.91 -5.28 -21.87
N TYR A 103 -1.97 -5.87 -21.31
CA TYR A 103 -1.86 -7.03 -20.42
C TYR A 103 -3.07 -7.96 -20.55
N VAL A 104 -2.88 -9.25 -20.26
CA VAL A 104 -3.96 -10.25 -20.27
C VAL A 104 -4.61 -10.32 -18.90
N ALA A 105 -5.94 -10.25 -18.86
CA ALA A 105 -6.73 -10.40 -17.64
C ALA A 105 -8.03 -11.17 -17.93
N ASN A 106 -8.34 -12.18 -17.11
CA ASN A 106 -9.58 -12.97 -17.22
C ASN A 106 -9.89 -13.52 -18.62
N GLY A 107 -8.85 -13.88 -19.38
CA GLY A 107 -8.96 -14.39 -20.75
C GLY A 107 -9.13 -13.31 -21.84
N GLY A 108 -9.21 -12.03 -21.46
CA GLY A 108 -9.24 -10.88 -22.37
C GLY A 108 -7.93 -10.11 -22.43
N TRP A 109 -7.91 -9.09 -23.30
CA TRP A 109 -6.81 -8.13 -23.47
C TRP A 109 -7.21 -6.76 -22.94
N GLU A 110 -6.41 -6.21 -22.04
CA GLU A 110 -6.57 -4.89 -21.45
C GLU A 110 -5.49 -3.95 -22.00
N THR A 111 -5.85 -2.68 -22.22
CA THR A 111 -4.94 -1.61 -22.67
C THR A 111 -4.99 -0.46 -21.66
N PHE A 112 -3.84 -0.11 -21.09
CA PHE A 112 -3.64 1.03 -20.17
C PHE A 112 -2.72 2.10 -20.76
#